data_AF-A0A6C0B4N3-F1
#
_entry.id   AF-A0A6C0B4N3-F1
#
_cell.length_a   1.000
_cell.length_b   1.000
_cell.length_c   1.000
_cell.angle_alpha   90.00
_cell.angle_beta   90.00
_cell.angle_gamma   90.00
#
_symmetry.space_group_name_H-M   'P 1'
#
loop_
_entity.id
_entity.type
_entity.pdbx_description
1 polymer ?
#
loop_
_entity_poly.entity_id
_entity_poly.type
_entity_poly.pdbx_seq_one_letter_code
_entity_poly.pdbx_strand_id
1 'polypeptide(L)'
;MARPFNIINIFKSLPKPPCSVDISLNLRDSKVEKLYDYIKSIYITGLSIIIDKNTTGSSVLLSNITDKHIDLMHKYMLSIGIETYFHFYTAEQLDLLFRDFLYSVSKIENIDIKVILDWKTQHIAKIGLQLQKLNECELRVFLKSIQKYNQVNIFFNFLKPSRLKDFGFKVKDKTDIYLVYFDFADRAKYERKNDKFKYHF
;
A
#
# COMPACT_ATOMS: atom_id res chain seq x y z
N MET A 1 -30.76 16.74 3.86
CA MET A 1 -29.56 16.85 4.71
C MET A 1 -28.94 15.46 4.85
N ALA A 2 -27.78 15.21 4.24
CA ALA A 2 -27.07 13.94 4.40
C ALA A 2 -26.42 13.90 5.80
N ARG A 3 -26.74 12.88 6.61
CA ARG A 3 -26.05 12.66 7.88
C ARG A 3 -24.55 12.44 7.61
N PRO A 4 -23.62 13.05 8.36
CA PRO A 4 -22.21 12.74 8.22
C PRO A 4 -22.01 11.25 8.48
N PHE A 5 -21.60 10.52 7.46
CA PHE A 5 -21.42 9.09 7.50
C PHE A 5 -20.29 8.76 8.49
N ASN A 6 -20.64 8.14 9.62
CA ASN A 6 -19.64 7.75 10.60
C ASN A 6 -18.95 6.47 10.12
N ILE A 7 -17.74 6.63 9.57
CA ILE A 7 -16.90 5.54 9.05
C ILE A 7 -16.71 4.40 10.07
N ILE A 8 -16.74 4.72 11.37
CA ILE A 8 -16.63 3.77 12.48
C ILE A 8 -17.75 2.73 12.43
N ASN A 9 -18.95 3.10 11.99
CA ASN A 9 -20.08 2.19 11.93
C ASN A 9 -19.93 1.12 10.85
N ILE A 10 -19.10 1.35 9.82
CA ILE A 10 -18.82 0.33 8.80
C ILE A 10 -18.21 -0.92 9.45
N PHE A 11 -17.24 -0.70 10.34
CA PHE A 11 -16.46 -1.76 10.98
C PHE A 11 -17.21 -2.54 12.06
N LYS A 12 -18.40 -2.07 12.46
CA LYS A 12 -19.26 -2.72 13.46
C LYS A 12 -20.29 -3.67 12.85
N SER A 13 -20.46 -3.64 11.53
CA SER A 13 -21.39 -4.50 10.77
C SER A 13 -20.63 -5.44 9.85
N LEU A 14 -21.25 -6.46 9.27
CA LEU A 14 -20.56 -7.29 8.27
C LEU A 14 -20.07 -6.44 7.08
N PRO A 15 -18.90 -6.76 6.48
CA PRO A 15 -18.42 -6.09 5.29
C PRO A 15 -19.45 -6.17 4.17
N LYS A 16 -19.61 -5.04 3.46
CA LYS A 16 -20.54 -4.96 2.33
C LYS A 16 -19.84 -5.41 1.03
N PRO A 17 -20.58 -5.60 -0.07
CA PRO A 17 -19.96 -5.88 -1.36
C PRO A 17 -18.94 -4.79 -1.77
N PRO A 18 -17.92 -5.11 -2.58
CA PRO A 18 -16.98 -4.13 -3.08
C PRO A 18 -17.68 -2.93 -3.73
N CYS A 19 -17.16 -1.72 -3.47
CA CYS A 19 -17.64 -0.46 -4.04
C CYS A 19 -19.13 -0.15 -3.78
N SER A 20 -19.71 -0.66 -2.69
CA SER A 20 -21.13 -0.47 -2.33
C SER A 20 -21.38 0.63 -1.31
N VAL A 21 -20.33 1.23 -0.75
CA VAL A 21 -20.41 2.30 0.24
C VAL A 21 -19.89 3.60 -0.34
N ASP A 22 -20.77 4.58 -0.48
CA ASP A 22 -20.39 5.93 -0.86
C ASP A 22 -19.81 6.69 0.34
N ILE A 23 -18.58 7.16 0.20
CA ILE A 23 -17.94 8.08 1.15
C ILE A 23 -17.83 9.45 0.51
N SER A 24 -18.49 10.43 1.11
CA SER A 24 -18.27 11.84 0.78
C SER A 24 -17.07 12.38 1.55
N LEU A 25 -15.95 12.58 0.87
CA LEU A 25 -14.75 13.17 1.45
C LEU A 25 -14.77 14.69 1.28
N ASN A 26 -14.85 15.43 2.39
CA ASN A 26 -14.77 16.88 2.35
C ASN A 26 -13.30 17.34 2.36
N LEU A 27 -12.56 16.96 1.31
CA LEU A 27 -11.16 17.35 1.13
C LEU A 27 -11.11 18.78 0.58
N ARG A 28 -10.97 19.76 1.47
CA ARG A 28 -10.84 21.17 1.09
C ARG A 28 -9.63 21.46 0.18
N ASP A 29 -8.63 20.58 0.22
CA ASP A 29 -7.47 20.60 -0.68
C ASP A 29 -7.37 19.25 -1.41
N SER A 30 -7.38 19.27 -2.74
CA SER A 30 -7.37 18.09 -3.64
C SER A 30 -6.04 17.33 -3.71
N LYS A 31 -5.21 17.40 -2.67
CA LYS A 31 -3.89 16.75 -2.64
C LYS A 31 -4.02 15.26 -2.34
N VAL A 32 -3.40 14.42 -3.17
CA VAL A 32 -3.39 12.95 -3.02
C VAL A 32 -2.83 12.51 -1.66
N GLU A 33 -1.86 13.24 -1.11
CA GLU A 33 -1.31 13.01 0.23
C GLU A 33 -2.37 13.10 1.34
N LYS A 34 -3.25 14.11 1.29
CA LYS A 34 -4.34 14.25 2.28
C LYS A 34 -5.37 13.13 2.15
N LEU A 35 -5.65 12.71 0.93
CA LEU A 35 -6.50 11.53 0.69
C LEU A 35 -5.86 10.28 1.28
N TYR A 36 -4.55 10.07 1.06
CA TYR A 36 -3.81 8.96 1.64
C TYR A 36 -3.86 8.98 3.17
N ASP A 37 -3.60 10.11 3.81
CA ASP A 37 -3.64 10.21 5.27
C ASP A 37 -5.03 9.89 5.84
N TYR A 38 -6.08 10.33 5.15
CA TYR A 38 -7.44 10.01 5.52
C TYR A 38 -7.72 8.50 5.42
N ILE A 39 -7.35 7.87 4.29
CA ILE A 39 -7.50 6.42 4.08
C ILE A 39 -6.67 5.63 5.10
N LYS A 40 -5.45 6.06 5.37
CA LYS A 40 -4.59 5.47 6.40
C LYS A 40 -5.23 5.54 7.78
N SER A 41 -5.82 6.68 8.13
CA SER A 41 -6.54 6.86 9.40
C SER A 41 -7.74 5.92 9.51
N ILE A 42 -8.53 5.79 8.44
CA ILE A 42 -9.62 4.81 8.36
C ILE A 42 -9.09 3.39 8.59
N TYR A 43 -8.00 3.03 7.91
CA TYR A 43 -7.42 1.69 7.99
C TYR A 43 -6.95 1.35 9.41
N ILE A 44 -6.19 2.26 10.04
CA ILE A 44 -5.69 2.07 11.41
C ILE A 44 -6.87 1.98 12.39
N THR A 45 -7.83 2.89 12.29
CA THR A 45 -9.02 2.92 13.16
C THR A 45 -9.86 1.64 12.99
N GLY A 46 -10.06 1.19 11.76
CA GLY A 46 -10.80 -0.02 11.43
C GLY A 46 -10.13 -1.27 12.01
N LEU A 47 -8.81 -1.39 11.89
CA LEU A 47 -8.06 -2.49 12.51
C LEU A 47 -8.20 -2.49 14.03
N SER A 48 -8.10 -1.34 14.69
CA SER A 48 -8.32 -1.24 16.14
C SER A 48 -9.70 -1.75 16.55
N ILE A 49 -10.75 -1.40 15.80
CA ILE A 49 -12.12 -1.85 16.08
C ILE A 49 -12.26 -3.36 15.88
N ILE A 50 -11.66 -3.92 14.82
CA ILE A 50 -11.70 -5.36 14.52
C ILE A 50 -11.03 -6.18 15.64
N ILE A 51 -9.91 -5.68 16.16
CA ILE A 51 -9.06 -6.41 17.12
C ILE A 51 -9.63 -6.30 18.54
N ASP A 52 -9.90 -5.09 19.01
CA ASP A 52 -10.28 -4.85 20.41
C ASP A 52 -11.78 -4.91 20.66
N LYS A 53 -12.59 -5.03 19.59
CA LYS A 53 -14.06 -5.11 19.61
C LYS A 53 -14.81 -4.01 20.38
N ASN A 54 -14.16 -3.00 20.99
CA ASN A 54 -14.87 -1.91 21.67
C ASN A 54 -14.10 -0.63 22.10
N THR A 55 -12.88 -0.35 21.64
CA THR A 55 -12.16 0.88 22.07
C THR A 55 -11.57 1.69 20.91
N THR A 56 -12.10 2.91 20.73
CA THR A 56 -11.44 3.97 19.95
C THR A 56 -10.29 4.53 20.78
N GLY A 57 -9.05 4.14 20.48
CA GLY A 57 -7.87 4.76 21.08
C GLY A 57 -6.76 3.82 21.59
N SER A 58 -6.89 2.50 21.49
CA SER A 58 -5.83 1.58 21.90
C SER A 58 -4.68 1.55 20.89
N SER A 59 -3.45 1.55 21.37
CA SER A 59 -2.30 1.08 20.59
C SER A 59 -2.49 -0.39 20.22
N VAL A 60 -2.63 -0.69 18.93
CA VAL A 60 -2.73 -2.08 18.45
C VAL A 60 -1.33 -2.70 18.45
N LEU A 61 -1.14 -3.74 19.24
CA LEU A 61 0.04 -4.59 19.14
C LEU A 61 -0.03 -5.39 17.84
N LEU A 62 0.99 -5.25 16.99
CA LEU A 62 1.09 -5.97 15.71
C LEU A 62 1.01 -7.49 15.89
N SER A 63 1.51 -8.00 17.01
CA SER A 63 1.45 -9.43 17.37
C SER A 63 0.03 -9.99 17.44
N ASN A 64 -0.98 -9.13 17.58
CA ASN A 64 -2.38 -9.52 17.68
C ASN A 64 -3.10 -9.48 16.33
N ILE A 65 -2.41 -9.05 15.27
CA ILE A 65 -2.95 -9.02 13.92
C ILE A 65 -2.80 -10.43 13.33
N THR A 66 -3.94 -11.03 12.98
CA THR A 66 -3.98 -12.33 12.30
C THR A 66 -4.36 -12.12 10.84
N ASP A 67 -4.09 -13.11 9.99
CA ASP A 67 -4.53 -13.08 8.57
C ASP A 67 -6.05 -12.84 8.45
N LYS A 68 -6.83 -13.38 9.39
CA LYS A 68 -8.29 -13.13 9.46
C LYS A 68 -8.61 -11.65 9.65
N HIS A 69 -7.84 -10.93 10.47
CA HIS A 69 -8.03 -9.50 10.67
C HIS A 69 -7.67 -8.71 9.40
N ILE A 70 -6.58 -9.09 8.73
CA ILE A 70 -6.15 -8.48 7.46
C ILE A 70 -7.19 -8.71 6.36
N ASP A 71 -7.68 -9.94 6.19
CA ASP A 71 -8.72 -10.28 5.22
C ASP A 71 -10.02 -9.53 5.47
N LEU A 72 -10.42 -9.44 6.74
CA LEU A 72 -11.63 -8.72 7.13
C LEU A 72 -11.48 -7.22 6.84
N MET A 73 -10.33 -6.64 7.18
CA MET A 73 -10.01 -5.24 6.90
C MET A 73 -10.00 -4.97 5.38
N HIS A 74 -9.42 -5.87 4.59
CA HIS A 74 -9.43 -5.79 3.14
C HIS A 74 -10.87 -5.73 2.58
N LYS A 75 -11.77 -6.58 3.08
CA LYS A 75 -13.20 -6.55 2.67
C LYS A 75 -13.90 -5.24 3.02
N TYR A 76 -13.64 -4.69 4.20
CA TYR A 76 -14.20 -3.38 4.58
C TYR A 76 -13.68 -2.25 3.69
N MET A 77 -12.37 -2.24 3.40
CA MET A 77 -11.79 -1.22 2.52
C MET A 77 -12.30 -1.35 1.09
N LEU A 78 -12.45 -2.59 0.60
CA LEU A 78 -13.07 -2.82 -0.69
C LEU A 78 -14.51 -2.32 -0.74
N SER A 79 -15.28 -2.46 0.36
CA SER A 79 -16.65 -1.95 0.44
C SER A 79 -16.74 -0.45 0.11
N ILE A 80 -15.71 0.31 0.49
CA ILE A 80 -15.60 1.75 0.28
C ILE A 80 -14.79 2.12 -0.97
N GLY A 81 -14.46 1.13 -1.80
CA GLY A 81 -13.77 1.33 -3.08
C GLY A 81 -12.25 1.48 -2.98
N ILE A 82 -11.63 1.04 -1.89
CA ILE A 82 -10.18 1.06 -1.68
C ILE A 82 -9.63 -0.37 -1.64
N GLU A 83 -8.68 -0.68 -2.52
CA GLU A 83 -7.92 -1.91 -2.46
C GLU A 83 -6.73 -1.75 -1.51
N THR A 84 -6.65 -2.59 -0.49
CA THR A 84 -5.52 -2.62 0.45
C THR A 84 -4.52 -3.68 0.04
N TYR A 85 -3.24 -3.32 0.11
CA TYR A 85 -2.13 -4.23 -0.10
C TYR A 85 -1.35 -4.35 1.20
N PHE A 86 -1.29 -5.57 1.73
CA PHE A 86 -0.52 -5.91 2.92
C PHE A 86 0.59 -6.87 2.51
N HIS A 87 1.84 -6.49 2.77
CA HIS A 87 3.00 -7.33 2.51
C HIS A 87 3.81 -7.49 3.78
N PHE A 88 4.14 -8.73 4.11
CA PHE A 88 5.16 -9.08 5.09
C PHE A 88 6.46 -9.32 4.34
N TYR A 89 7.54 -8.70 4.81
CA TYR A 89 8.87 -8.97 4.31
C TYR A 89 9.81 -9.36 5.44
N THR A 90 10.48 -10.50 5.28
CA THR A 90 11.73 -10.77 5.98
C THR A 90 12.86 -9.89 5.42
N ALA A 91 13.97 -9.81 6.15
CA ALA A 91 15.15 -9.08 5.67
C ALA A 91 15.65 -9.59 4.30
N GLU A 92 15.64 -10.92 4.10
CA GLU A 92 16.04 -11.57 2.84
C GLU A 92 15.09 -11.21 1.69
N GLN A 93 13.78 -11.20 1.94
CA GLN A 93 12.79 -10.84 0.93
C GLN A 93 12.91 -9.37 0.50
N LEU A 94 13.21 -8.46 1.43
CA LEU A 94 13.49 -7.07 1.09
C LEU A 94 14.77 -6.93 0.26
N ASP A 95 15.83 -7.64 0.64
CA ASP A 95 17.08 -7.60 -0.10
C ASP A 95 16.89 -8.08 -1.54
N LEU A 96 16.15 -9.18 -1.74
CA LEU A 96 15.78 -9.68 -3.07
C LEU A 96 14.97 -8.66 -3.86
N LEU A 97 13.94 -8.05 -3.25
CA LEU A 97 13.14 -6.99 -3.89
C LEU A 97 14.01 -5.82 -4.35
N PHE A 98 14.98 -5.41 -3.53
CA PHE A 98 15.89 -4.31 -3.82
C PHE A 98 16.87 -4.67 -4.93
N ARG A 99 17.42 -5.89 -4.91
CA ARG A 99 18.30 -6.39 -5.98
C ARG A 99 17.57 -6.50 -7.31
N ASP A 100 16.35 -7.05 -7.33
CA ASP A 100 15.54 -7.15 -8.54
C ASP A 100 15.28 -5.78 -9.19
N PHE A 101 14.99 -4.78 -8.35
CA PHE A 101 14.89 -3.40 -8.81
C PHE A 101 16.21 -2.90 -9.39
N LEU A 102 17.33 -3.10 -8.68
CA LEU A 102 18.67 -2.67 -9.14
C LEU A 102 19.07 -3.34 -10.45
N TYR A 103 18.80 -4.63 -10.64
CA TYR A 103 19.01 -5.33 -11.91
C TYR A 103 18.14 -4.79 -13.05
N SER A 104 16.95 -4.26 -12.73
CA SER A 104 16.10 -3.62 -13.73
C SER A 104 16.67 -2.27 -14.16
N VAL A 105 17.16 -1.46 -13.23
CA VAL A 105 17.65 -0.10 -13.53
C VAL A 105 19.13 -0.05 -13.95
N SER A 106 19.94 -1.06 -13.63
CA SER A 106 21.35 -1.14 -14.05
C SER A 106 21.54 -1.29 -15.56
N LYS A 107 20.47 -1.65 -16.28
CA LYS A 107 20.44 -1.72 -17.74
C LYS A 107 20.36 -0.34 -18.41
N ILE A 108 20.21 0.72 -17.63
CA ILE A 108 20.12 2.10 -18.12
C ILE A 108 21.52 2.72 -18.00
N GLU A 109 22.14 3.04 -19.14
CA GLU A 109 23.54 3.48 -19.19
C GLU A 109 23.79 4.76 -18.38
N ASN A 110 22.88 5.73 -18.45
CA ASN A 110 23.05 7.03 -17.81
C ASN A 110 22.53 7.09 -16.35
N ILE A 111 22.59 5.99 -15.60
CA ILE A 111 22.27 5.96 -14.17
C ILE A 111 23.48 5.47 -13.38
N ASP A 112 24.01 6.32 -12.50
CA ASP A 112 24.99 5.91 -11.50
C ASP A 112 24.26 5.38 -10.26
N ILE A 113 24.63 4.18 -9.83
CA ILE A 113 23.98 3.44 -8.74
C ILE A 113 25.00 3.23 -7.62
N LYS A 114 24.69 3.76 -6.44
CA LYS A 114 25.47 3.56 -5.22
C LYS A 114 24.67 2.76 -4.22
N VAL A 115 25.23 1.64 -3.76
CA VAL A 115 24.58 0.73 -2.81
C VAL A 115 25.42 0.67 -1.55
N ILE A 116 24.77 0.82 -0.39
CA ILE A 116 25.38 0.58 0.92
C ILE A 116 24.83 -0.74 1.45
N LEU A 117 25.73 -1.68 1.71
CA LEU A 117 25.43 -3.00 2.26
C LEU A 117 25.75 -3.02 3.75
N ASP A 118 24.95 -3.73 4.54
CA ASP A 118 25.34 -4.14 5.88
C ASP A 118 26.47 -5.17 5.79
N TRP A 119 27.61 -4.91 6.42
CA TRP A 119 28.79 -5.76 6.25
C TRP A 119 28.59 -7.21 6.74
N LYS A 120 27.79 -7.42 7.79
CA LYS A 120 27.60 -8.75 8.38
C LYS A 120 26.65 -9.60 7.56
N THR A 121 25.51 -9.01 7.18
CA THR A 121 24.42 -9.71 6.49
C THR A 121 24.52 -9.62 4.97
N GLN A 122 25.31 -8.68 4.45
CA GLN A 122 25.38 -8.31 3.04
C GLN A 122 24.05 -7.83 2.44
N HIS A 123 23.06 -7.51 3.30
CA HIS A 123 21.79 -6.94 2.88
C HIS A 123 21.91 -5.46 2.52
N ILE A 124 21.13 -5.01 1.55
CA ILE A 124 21.07 -3.62 1.11
C ILE A 124 20.42 -2.74 2.20
N ALA A 125 21.22 -1.83 2.76
CA ALA A 125 20.77 -0.84 3.74
C ALA A 125 20.33 0.47 3.06
N LYS A 126 21.01 0.89 2.00
CA LYS A 126 20.69 2.13 1.27
C LYS A 126 20.99 2.01 -0.22
N ILE A 127 20.15 2.64 -1.02
CA ILE A 127 20.37 2.83 -2.45
C ILE A 127 20.37 4.32 -2.75
N GLY A 128 21.37 4.80 -3.48
CA GLY A 128 21.44 6.12 -4.09
C GLY A 128 21.45 5.98 -5.60
N LEU A 129 20.60 6.74 -6.27
CA LEU A 129 20.54 6.81 -7.73
C LEU A 129 20.87 8.23 -8.17
N GLN A 130 21.82 8.36 -9.08
CA GLN A 130 22.16 9.63 -9.70
C GLN A 130 21.90 9.54 -11.20
N LEU A 131 20.88 10.26 -11.65
CA LEU A 131 20.48 10.29 -13.05
C LEU A 131 21.40 11.26 -13.80
N GLN A 132 22.24 10.73 -14.69
CA GLN A 132 23.02 11.52 -15.63
C GLN A 132 22.16 11.73 -16.88
N LYS A 133 22.21 12.91 -17.52
CA LYS A 133 21.37 13.35 -18.66
C LYS A 133 20.65 12.22 -19.42
N LEU A 134 19.53 11.75 -18.88
CA LEU A 134 18.80 10.62 -19.45
C LEU A 134 18.14 11.08 -20.75
N ASN A 135 18.22 10.25 -21.78
CA ASN A 135 17.36 10.44 -22.93
C ASN A 135 15.90 10.04 -22.59
N GLU A 136 14.95 10.40 -23.45
CA GLU A 136 13.52 10.15 -23.20
C GLU A 136 13.19 8.65 -23.10
N CYS A 137 13.90 7.79 -23.82
CA CYS A 137 13.70 6.34 -23.76
C CYS A 137 14.15 5.80 -22.39
N GLU A 138 15.34 6.18 -21.94
CA GLU A 138 15.89 5.81 -20.64
C GLU A 138 15.02 6.29 -19.48
N LEU A 139 14.56 7.55 -19.54
CA LEU A 139 13.64 8.09 -18.55
C LEU A 139 12.34 7.28 -18.49
N ARG A 140 11.77 6.90 -19.63
CA ARG A 140 10.58 6.04 -19.67
C ARG A 140 10.82 4.66 -19.08
N VAL A 141 11.98 4.04 -19.35
CA VAL A 141 12.34 2.74 -18.77
C VAL A 141 12.53 2.85 -17.25
N PHE A 142 13.18 3.92 -16.79
CA PHE A 142 13.35 4.20 -15.35
C PHE A 142 11.99 4.36 -14.66
N LEU A 143 11.11 5.22 -15.19
CA LEU A 143 9.77 5.45 -14.65
C LEU A 143 8.95 4.15 -14.63
N LYS A 144 9.00 3.35 -15.69
CA LYS A 144 8.32 2.03 -15.73
C LYS A 144 8.88 1.07 -14.67
N SER A 145 10.19 1.07 -14.44
CA SER A 145 10.83 0.25 -13.40
C SER A 145 10.35 0.66 -12.01
N ILE A 146 10.34 1.97 -11.70
CA ILE A 146 9.79 2.47 -10.44
C ILE A 146 8.31 2.12 -10.26
N GLN A 147 7.52 2.20 -11.33
CA GLN A 147 6.10 1.82 -11.29
C GLN A 147 5.87 0.33 -11.04
N LYS A 148 6.72 -0.53 -11.61
CA LYS A 148 6.68 -1.98 -11.41
C LYS A 148 7.09 -2.34 -9.98
N TYR A 149 8.14 -1.69 -9.46
CA TYR A 149 8.67 -1.90 -8.12
C TYR A 149 8.25 -0.75 -7.18
N ASN A 150 6.94 -0.46 -7.12
CA ASN A 150 6.43 0.68 -6.37
C ASN A 150 6.79 0.62 -4.88
N GLN A 151 6.89 -0.58 -4.30
CA GLN A 151 7.30 -0.76 -2.92
C GLN A 151 8.70 -0.19 -2.67
N VAL A 152 9.63 -0.36 -3.62
CA VAL A 152 10.99 0.19 -3.51
C VAL A 152 10.96 1.71 -3.44
N ASN A 153 10.05 2.36 -4.19
CA ASN A 153 9.85 3.81 -4.08
C ASN A 153 9.30 4.22 -2.70
N ILE A 154 8.45 3.41 -2.08
CA ILE A 154 7.97 3.66 -0.70
C ILE A 154 9.11 3.50 0.33
N PHE A 155 10.09 2.62 0.06
CA PHE A 155 11.25 2.46 0.92
C PHE A 155 12.25 3.61 0.80
N PHE A 156 12.58 4.03 -0.42
CA PHE A 156 13.71 4.94 -0.70
C PHE A 156 13.32 6.34 -1.21
N ASN A 157 12.05 6.57 -1.55
CA ASN A 157 11.52 7.85 -2.04
C ASN A 157 12.27 8.41 -3.26
N PHE A 158 12.61 7.57 -4.25
CA PHE A 158 13.30 8.02 -5.46
C PHE A 158 12.49 9.03 -6.27
N LEU A 159 11.16 8.86 -6.31
CA LEU A 159 10.22 9.78 -6.93
C LEU A 159 9.22 10.28 -5.89
N LYS A 160 8.83 11.55 -6.04
CA LYS A 160 7.73 12.13 -5.26
C LYS A 160 6.45 11.33 -5.53
N PRO A 161 5.75 10.84 -4.49
CA PRO A 161 4.48 10.14 -4.65
C PRO A 161 3.45 11.00 -5.39
N SER A 162 2.74 10.39 -6.34
CA SER A 162 1.76 11.10 -7.19
C SER A 162 0.39 10.41 -7.23
N ARG A 163 0.36 9.10 -6.96
CA ARG A 163 -0.84 8.27 -6.90
C ARG A 163 -0.98 7.66 -5.53
N LEU A 164 -2.19 7.23 -5.17
CA LEU A 164 -2.47 6.62 -3.87
C LEU A 164 -1.53 5.44 -3.56
N LYS A 165 -1.27 4.58 -4.56
CA LYS A 165 -0.38 3.42 -4.45
C LYS A 165 1.11 3.72 -4.32
N ASP A 166 1.52 4.97 -4.53
CA ASP A 166 2.90 5.41 -4.37
C ASP A 166 3.18 5.77 -2.90
N PHE A 167 2.14 5.88 -2.06
CA PHE A 167 2.26 6.07 -0.62
C PHE A 167 2.13 4.73 0.10
N GLY A 168 2.78 4.60 1.25
CA GLY A 168 2.61 3.47 2.15
C GLY A 168 3.21 3.75 3.52
N PHE A 169 2.81 2.98 4.51
CA PHE A 169 3.42 3.01 5.83
C PHE A 169 4.05 1.67 6.16
N LYS A 170 5.18 1.75 6.84
CA LYS A 170 6.01 0.61 7.22
C LYS A 170 5.88 0.43 8.72
N VAL A 171 5.66 -0.78 9.16
CA VAL A 171 5.72 -1.14 10.57
C VAL A 171 6.81 -2.17 10.75
N LYS A 172 7.77 -1.87 11.62
CA LYS A 172 8.93 -2.71 11.87
C LYS A 172 8.68 -3.56 13.11
N ASP A 173 8.89 -4.86 12.99
CA ASP A 173 8.91 -5.79 14.11
C ASP A 173 10.24 -6.54 14.09
N LYS A 174 11.14 -6.23 15.03
CA LYS A 174 12.52 -6.71 15.05
C LYS A 174 13.23 -6.49 13.69
N THR A 175 13.46 -7.54 12.92
CA THR A 175 14.11 -7.52 11.60
C THR A 175 13.12 -7.44 10.45
N ASP A 176 11.84 -7.73 10.70
CA ASP A 176 10.82 -7.88 9.68
C ASP A 176 10.05 -6.57 9.49
N ILE A 177 9.52 -6.39 8.28
CA ILE A 177 8.78 -5.19 7.90
C ILE A 177 7.43 -5.57 7.32
N TYR A 178 6.39 -4.99 7.90
CA TYR A 178 5.05 -4.97 7.35
C TYR A 178 4.87 -3.68 6.54
N LEU A 179 4.56 -3.82 5.26
CA LEU A 179 4.26 -2.71 4.37
C LEU A 179 2.77 -2.72 4.03
N VAL A 180 2.11 -1.58 4.27
CA VAL A 180 0.72 -1.36 3.86
C VAL A 180 0.65 -0.17 2.91
N TYR A 181 0.00 -0.37 1.77
CA TYR A 181 -0.34 0.68 0.82
C TYR A 181 -1.73 0.46 0.22
N PHE A 182 -2.22 1.47 -0.49
CA PHE A 182 -3.61 1.53 -0.95
C PHE A 182 -3.67 1.87 -2.44
N ASP A 183 -4.67 1.35 -3.13
CA ASP A 183 -5.05 1.82 -4.45
C ASP A 183 -6.58 1.93 -4.55
N PHE A 184 -7.08 2.56 -5.60
CA PHE A 184 -8.52 2.50 -5.88
C PHE A 184 -8.90 1.09 -6.35
N ALA A 185 -10.01 0.57 -5.83
CA ALA A 185 -10.54 -0.71 -6.28
C ALA A 185 -11.05 -0.60 -7.72
N ASP A 186 -10.61 -1.52 -8.58
CA ASP A 186 -11.14 -1.65 -9.93
C ASP A 186 -12.53 -2.31 -9.88
N ARG A 187 -13.59 -1.53 -10.06
CA ARG A 187 -14.98 -2.03 -10.07
C ARG A 187 -15.18 -3.20 -11.03
N ALA A 188 -14.59 -3.13 -12.23
CA ALA A 188 -14.75 -4.16 -13.25
C ALA A 188 -14.16 -5.51 -12.83
N LYS A 189 -13.08 -5.50 -12.04
CA LYS A 189 -12.45 -6.70 -11.46
C LYS A 189 -13.39 -7.42 -10.49
N TYR A 190 -14.20 -6.68 -9.72
CA TYR A 190 -15.05 -7.25 -8.67
C TYR A 190 -16.48 -7.56 -9.15
N GLU A 191 -17.01 -6.82 -10.12
CA GLU A 191 -18.29 -7.14 -10.77
C GLU A 191 -18.22 -8.49 -11.50
N ARG A 192 -17.16 -8.72 -12.29
CA ARG A 192 -16.95 -9.96 -13.05
C ARG A 192 -16.80 -11.21 -12.16
N LYS A 193 -16.34 -11.07 -10.92
CA LYS A 193 -16.25 -12.19 -9.97
C LYS A 193 -17.61 -12.61 -9.44
N ASN A 194 -18.56 -11.68 -9.30
CA ASN A 194 -19.91 -11.98 -8.83
C ASN A 194 -20.79 -12.63 -9.91
N ASP A 195 -20.54 -12.35 -11.20
CA ASP A 195 -21.29 -12.96 -12.30
C ASP A 195 -20.91 -14.42 -12.56
N LYS A 196 -19.70 -14.87 -12.18
CA LYS A 196 -19.32 -16.29 -12.26
C LYS A 196 -20.13 -17.21 -11.33
N PHE A 197 -20.87 -16.65 -10.37
CA PHE A 197 -21.74 -17.40 -9.47
C PHE A 197 -23.24 -17.26 -9.81
N LYS A 198 -23.60 -16.55 -10.89
CA LYS A 198 -25.01 -16.34 -11.28
C LYS A 198 -25.56 -17.34 -12.30
N TYR A 199 -24.75 -18.30 -12.77
CA TYR A 199 -25.21 -19.37 -13.67
C TYR A 199 -24.74 -20.73 -13.16
N HIS A 200 -25.41 -21.22 -12.12
CA HIS A 200 -25.51 -22.66 -11.87
C HIS A 200 -26.97 -22.98 -11.54
N PHE A 201 -27.65 -23.49 -12.58
CA PHE A 201 -28.97 -24.11 -12.68
C PHE A 201 -30.20 -23.28 -12.28
#